data_AF-A0A2E7UMB4-F1
#
_entry.id   AF-A0A2E7UMB4-F1
#
_cell.length_a   1.000
_cell.length_b   1.000
_cell.length_c   1.000
_cell.angle_alpha   90.00
_cell.angle_beta   90.00
_cell.angle_gamma   90.00
#
_symmetry.space_group_name_H-M   'P 1'
#
loop_
_entity.id
_entity.type
_entity.pdbx_description
1 polymer ?
#
loop_
_entity_poly.entity_id
_entity_poly.type
_entity_poly.pdbx_seq_one_letter_code
_entity_poly.pdbx_strand_id
1 'polypeptide(L)' 'MATTADIIRTHSRACRRRKNSYIDPQTGFFVMTAYYLRSRGYCCGAGCRHCPFPRDVQTAAGRPASAPSWELDPPN' A
#
# COMPACT_ATOMS: atom_id res chain seq x y z
N MET A 1 11.35 -6.62 17.66
CA MET A 1 10.12 -5.97 17.16
C MET A 1 10.21 -5.93 15.64
N ALA A 2 9.10 -6.13 14.91
CA ALA A 2 9.12 -6.04 13.45
C ALA A 2 9.43 -4.61 12.99
N THR A 3 10.05 -4.47 11.82
CA THR A 3 10.54 -3.20 11.25
C THR A 3 9.78 -2.84 9.97
N THR A 4 9.93 -1.60 9.49
CA THR A 4 9.43 -1.19 8.17
C THR A 4 9.94 -2.12 7.06
N ALA A 5 11.20 -2.57 7.14
CA ALA A 5 11.77 -3.53 6.20
C ALA A 5 11.02 -4.87 6.19
N ASP A 6 10.51 -5.31 7.35
CA ASP A 6 9.69 -6.52 7.44
C ASP A 6 8.33 -6.33 6.76
N ILE A 7 7.74 -5.14 6.86
CA ILE A 7 6.50 -4.80 6.16
C ILE A 7 6.74 -4.81 4.64
N ILE A 8 7.78 -4.13 4.16
CA ILE A 8 8.12 -4.10 2.72
C ILE A 8 8.41 -5.51 2.20
N ARG A 9 9.13 -6.34 2.96
CA ARG A 9 9.41 -7.72 2.58
C ARG A 9 8.14 -8.56 2.50
N THR A 10 7.24 -8.42 3.47
CA THR A 10 5.98 -9.15 3.52
C THR A 10 5.04 -8.72 2.39
N HIS A 11 4.91 -7.41 2.18
CA HIS A 11 4.19 -6.81 1.05
C HIS A 11 4.71 -7.33 -0.29
N SER A 12 6.02 -7.24 -0.52
CA SER A 12 6.66 -7.68 -1.77
C SER A 12 6.42 -9.16 -2.03
N ARG A 13 6.49 -10.00 -0.97
CA ARG A 13 6.17 -11.43 -1.07
C ARG A 13 4.70 -11.66 -1.42
N ALA A 14 3.78 -10.89 -0.84
CA ALA A 14 2.35 -10.99 -1.13
C ALA A 14 2.04 -10.57 -2.59
N CYS A 15 2.62 -9.46 -3.06
CA CYS A 15 2.52 -9.00 -4.45
C CYS A 15 3.06 -10.04 -5.45
N ARG A 16 4.26 -10.59 -5.22
CA ARG A 16 4.84 -11.66 -6.09
C ARG A 16 3.95 -12.90 -6.15
N ARG A 17 3.26 -13.22 -5.06
CA ARG A 17 2.31 -14.35 -4.99
C ARG A 17 0.91 -13.98 -5.46
N ARG A 18 0.69 -12.79 -6.02
CA ARG A 18 -0.61 -12.28 -6.46
C ARG A 18 -1.69 -12.37 -5.36
N LYS A 19 -1.29 -12.24 -4.10
CA LYS A 19 -2.21 -12.17 -2.98
C LYS A 19 -2.83 -10.78 -2.92
N ASN A 20 -4.09 -10.70 -2.53
CA ASN A 20 -4.80 -9.42 -2.43
C ASN A 20 -4.42 -8.60 -1.19
N SER A 21 -3.85 -9.27 -0.19
CA SER A 21 -3.53 -8.67 1.10
C SER A 21 -2.43 -9.43 1.84
N TYR A 22 -1.98 -8.84 2.94
CA TYR A 22 -1.11 -9.46 3.94
C TYR A 22 -1.45 -8.91 5.34
N ILE A 23 -0.95 -9.57 6.37
CA ILE A 23 -1.01 -9.06 7.74
C ILE A 23 0.27 -8.29 8.02
N ASP A 24 0.13 -7.03 8.42
CA ASP A 24 1.25 -6.19 8.82
C ASP A 24 1.94 -6.80 10.05
N PRO A 25 3.22 -7.20 9.96
CA PRO A 25 3.95 -7.80 11.07
C PRO A 25 4.18 -6.85 12.25
N GLN A 26 4.04 -5.54 12.08
CA GLN A 26 4.16 -4.57 13.17
C GLN A 26 2.85 -4.38 13.92
N THR A 27 1.75 -4.15 13.20
CA THR A 27 0.47 -3.74 13.79
C THR A 27 -0.55 -4.88 13.88
N GLY A 28 -0.35 -5.97 13.16
CA GLY A 28 -1.34 -7.05 13.00
C GLY A 28 -2.50 -6.68 12.06
N PHE A 29 -2.49 -5.51 11.43
CA PHE A 29 -3.58 -5.08 10.57
C PHE A 29 -3.59 -5.78 9.21
N PHE A 30 -4.79 -5.94 8.67
CA PHE A 30 -4.99 -6.38 7.30
C PHE A 30 -4.67 -5.23 6.34
N VAL A 31 -3.68 -5.44 5.47
CA VAL A 31 -3.25 -4.43 4.48
C VAL A 31 -3.40 -5.01 3.09
N MET A 32 -4.09 -4.28 2.22
CA MET A 32 -4.23 -4.65 0.81
C MET A 32 -2.92 -4.43 0.06
N THR A 33 -2.60 -5.33 -0.86
CA THR A 33 -1.40 -5.24 -1.68
C THR A 33 -1.55 -4.24 -2.82
N ALA A 34 -0.41 -3.70 -3.28
CA ALA A 34 -0.35 -2.88 -4.48
C ALA A 34 -0.83 -3.65 -5.71
N TYR A 35 -0.56 -4.96 -5.77
CA TYR A 35 -1.09 -5.87 -6.79
C TYR A 35 -2.63 -5.77 -6.91
N TYR A 36 -3.35 -5.95 -5.80
CA TYR A 36 -4.80 -5.90 -5.81
C TYR A 36 -5.35 -4.50 -6.06
N LEU A 37 -4.71 -3.48 -5.49
CA LEU A 37 -5.08 -2.10 -5.75
C LEU A 37 -4.93 -1.74 -7.23
N ARG A 38 -3.87 -2.21 -7.87
CA ARG A 38 -3.63 -2.01 -9.30
C ARG A 38 -4.62 -2.79 -10.16
N SER A 39 -5.02 -4.01 -9.76
CA SER A 39 -6.01 -4.80 -10.48
C SER A 39 -7.41 -4.18 -10.46
N ARG A 40 -7.72 -3.28 -9.51
CA ARG A 40 -8.96 -2.51 -9.51
C ARG A 40 -9.01 -1.45 -10.61
N GLY A 41 -7.86 -0.96 -11.09
CA GLY A 41 -7.77 0.02 -12.16
C GLY A 41 -8.02 1.48 -11.77
N TYR A 42 -8.32 1.80 -10.50
CA TYR A 42 -8.50 3.19 -10.05
C TYR A 42 -8.07 3.41 -8.59
N CYS A 43 -7.66 4.65 -8.27
CA CYS A 43 -7.48 5.09 -6.88
C CYS A 43 -8.84 5.47 -6.29
N CYS A 44 -9.17 4.95 -5.11
CA CYS A 44 -10.47 5.20 -4.47
C CYS A 44 -10.43 6.20 -3.32
N GLY A 45 -9.33 6.95 -3.15
CA GLY A 45 -9.22 7.98 -2.10
C GLY A 45 -9.04 7.48 -0.66
N ALA A 46 -9.25 6.19 -0.39
CA ALA A 46 -9.36 5.65 0.98
C ALA A 46 -8.07 5.62 1.84
N GLY A 47 -6.95 6.16 1.38
CA GLY A 47 -5.74 6.29 2.22
C GLY A 47 -4.94 4.99 2.47
N CYS A 48 -5.09 3.96 1.64
CA CYS A 48 -4.37 2.68 1.78
C CYS A 48 -2.83 2.80 1.71
N ARG A 49 -2.11 2.10 2.58
CA ARG A 49 -0.66 2.25 2.78
C ARG A 49 0.25 2.09 1.54
N HIS A 50 -0.14 1.22 0.61
CA HIS A 50 0.64 0.89 -0.60
C HIS A 50 -0.16 1.21 -1.87
N CYS A 51 -0.58 2.47 -2.02
CA CYS A 51 -1.30 2.90 -3.21
C CYS A 51 -0.35 2.92 -4.42
N PRO A 52 -0.64 2.15 -5.50
CA PRO A 52 0.24 2.04 -6.67
C PRO A 52 0.05 3.15 -7.70
N PHE A 53 -0.93 4.03 -7.49
CA PHE A 53 -1.28 5.11 -8.42
C PHE A 53 -0.41 6.34 -8.19
N PRO A 54 -0.10 7.13 -9.23
CA PRO A 54 0.71 8.34 -9.08
C PRO A 54 -0.04 9.43 -8.30
N ARG A 55 0.70 10.42 -7.79
CA ARG A 55 0.19 11.43 -6.82
C ARG A 55 -0.94 12.30 -7.38
N ASP A 56 -0.90 12.61 -8.67
CA ASP A 56 -1.95 13.33 -9.38
C ASP A 56 -3.26 12.53 -9.40
N VAL A 57 -3.22 11.23 -9.73
CA VAL A 57 -4.38 10.32 -9.68
C VAL A 57 -4.90 10.18 -8.25
N GLN A 58 -4.01 10.11 -7.27
CA GLN A 58 -4.39 10.08 -5.86
C GLN A 58 -5.13 11.36 -5.44
N THR A 59 -4.63 12.52 -5.86
CA THR A 59 -5.19 13.84 -5.54
C THR A 59 -6.55 14.00 -6.20
N ALA A 60 -6.68 13.63 -7.48
CA ALA A 60 -7.95 13.64 -8.21
C ALA A 60 -9.00 12.71 -7.58
N ALA A 61 -8.58 11.59 -6.97
CA ALA A 61 -9.46 10.69 -6.23
C ALA A 61 -9.84 11.19 -4.82
N GLY A 62 -9.44 12.39 -4.42
CA GLY A 62 -9.71 12.95 -3.10
C GLY A 62 -8.96 12.26 -1.97
N ARG A 63 -7.83 11.61 -2.27
CA ARG A 63 -7.02 10.96 -1.24
C ARG A 63 -6.41 12.02 -0.30
N PRO A 64 -6.49 11.86 1.03
CA PRO A 64 -5.93 12.83 1.95
C PRO A 64 -4.41 12.92 1.79
N ALA A 65 -3.88 14.15 1.74
CA ALA A 65 -2.45 14.41 1.55
C ALA A 65 -1.55 13.81 2.65
N SER A 66 -2.12 13.55 3.83
CA SER A 66 -1.47 12.90 4.97
C SER A 66 -1.46 11.37 4.89
N ALA A 67 -2.19 10.74 3.96
CA ALA A 67 -2.18 9.29 3.86
C ALA A 67 -0.84 8.79 3.30
N PRO A 68 -0.26 7.74 3.92
CA PRO A 68 1.00 7.18 3.46
C PRO A 68 0.84 6.57 2.07
N SER A 69 1.84 6.72 1.20
CA SER A 69 1.88 6.07 -0.11
C SER A 69 3.29 5.52 -0.34
N TRP A 70 3.59 4.36 0.26
CA TRP A 70 4.97 3.87 0.36
C TRP A 70 5.66 3.48 -0.95
N GLU A 71 4.92 3.40 -2.06
CA GLU A 71 5.50 3.25 -3.41
C GLU A 71 6.06 4.57 -3.96
N LEU A 72 5.66 5.71 -3.38
CA LEU A 72 6.13 7.05 -3.73
C LEU A 72 7.00 7.67 -2.63
N ASP A 73 6.73 7.35 -1.36
CA ASP A 73 7.45 7.83 -0.19
C ASP A 73 7.81 6.64 0.73
N PRO A 74 8.92 5.91 0.48
CA PRO A 74 9.38 4.88 1.40
C PRO A 74 9.67 5.55 2.77
N PRO A 75 9.19 4.99 3.90
CA PRO A 75 9.56 5.53 5.20
C PRO A 75 11.08 5.39 5.36
N ASN A 76 11.73 6.50 5.72
CA ASN A 76 13.06 6.47 6.32
C ASN A 76 13.05 5.54 7.54
#